data_AF-A0A967GCL5-F1
#
_entry.id   AF-A0A967GCL5-F1
#
_cell.length_a   1.000
_cell.length_b   1.000
_cell.length_c   1.000
_cell.angle_alpha   90.00
_cell.angle_beta   90.00
_cell.angle_gamma   90.00
#
_symmetry.space_group_name_H-M   'P 1'
#
loop_
_entity.id
_entity.type
_entity.pdbx_description
1 polymer ?
#
loop_
_entity_poly.entity_id
_entity_poly.type
_entity_poly.pdbx_seq_one_letter_code
_entity_poly.pdbx_strand_id
1 'polypeptide(L)'
;MTWSKTMAVYYLSIFLLFLGITGAIWATMLGVSRFAVRYKNEFTSTLSSNFETMFVFVDADKYFYMYVVSIILGPVLVYFLTLNVVYTIITIILLLLSPKLIHKYLHKRRQKQLVTQLPDTLVQIAGSMRAGASLAIGIEAMVAETKGPIAQEFSLVLREMRIGVSMDDAFDNLAQRV
;
A
#
# COMPACT_ATOMS: atom_id res chain seq x y z
N MET A 1 49.81 -25.71 4.56
CA MET A 1 48.59 -26.49 4.25
C MET A 1 47.35 -25.90 4.94
N THR A 2 47.05 -24.62 4.71
CA THR A 2 45.92 -23.90 5.34
C THR A 2 45.03 -23.19 4.31
N TRP A 3 45.57 -22.84 3.15
CA TRP A 3 44.85 -22.21 2.03
C TRP A 3 43.76 -23.06 1.39
N SER A 4 43.90 -24.40 1.34
CA SER A 4 42.82 -25.24 0.80
C SER A 4 41.62 -25.37 1.76
N LYS A 5 41.85 -25.26 3.07
CA LYS A 5 40.79 -25.35 4.08
C LYS A 5 39.93 -24.09 4.13
N THR A 6 40.53 -22.91 4.01
CA THR A 6 39.79 -21.63 3.97
C THR A 6 39.00 -21.48 2.67
N MET A 7 39.57 -21.88 1.53
CA MET A 7 38.87 -21.92 0.24
C MET A 7 37.71 -22.93 0.27
N ALA A 8 37.91 -24.12 0.84
CA ALA A 8 36.85 -25.11 0.96
C ALA A 8 35.69 -24.61 1.83
N VAL A 9 35.96 -23.97 2.96
CA VAL A 9 34.93 -23.37 3.82
C VAL A 9 34.18 -22.25 3.10
N TYR A 10 34.86 -21.49 2.23
CA TYR A 10 34.26 -20.43 1.42
C TYR A 10 33.32 -20.98 0.32
N TYR A 11 33.70 -22.04 -0.39
CA TYR A 11 32.80 -22.67 -1.37
C TYR A 11 31.63 -23.40 -0.71
N LEU A 12 31.84 -23.99 0.47
CA LEU A 12 30.80 -24.67 1.24
C LEU A 12 29.79 -23.68 1.81
N SER A 13 30.22 -22.49 2.23
CA SER A 13 29.32 -21.40 2.63
C SER A 13 28.54 -20.82 1.45
N ILE A 14 29.15 -20.69 0.26
CA ILE A 14 28.44 -20.29 -0.98
C ILE A 14 27.37 -21.32 -1.36
N PHE A 15 27.68 -22.61 -1.30
CA PHE A 15 26.75 -23.68 -1.67
C PHE A 15 25.55 -23.77 -0.73
N LEU A 16 25.77 -23.63 0.58
CA LEU A 16 24.69 -23.61 1.58
C LEU A 16 23.79 -22.38 1.43
N LEU A 17 24.34 -21.22 1.05
CA LEU A 17 23.56 -20.01 0.79
C LEU A 17 22.76 -20.10 -0.51
N PHE A 18 23.31 -20.68 -1.58
CA PHE A 18 22.56 -20.93 -2.81
C PHE A 18 21.34 -21.82 -2.52
N LEU A 19 21.54 -22.90 -1.77
CA LEU A 19 20.47 -23.83 -1.39
C LEU A 19 19.42 -23.16 -0.48
N GLY A 20 19.85 -22.26 0.42
CA GLY A 20 18.97 -21.44 1.25
C GLY A 20 18.16 -20.39 0.47
N ILE A 21 18.79 -19.71 -0.49
CA ILE A 21 18.15 -18.70 -1.35
C ILE A 21 17.14 -19.38 -2.28
N THR A 22 17.50 -20.51 -2.89
CA THR A 22 16.57 -21.30 -3.71
C THR A 22 15.42 -21.85 -2.86
N GLY A 23 15.69 -22.29 -1.64
CA GLY A 23 14.66 -22.72 -0.69
C GLY A 23 13.72 -21.60 -0.25
N ALA A 24 14.24 -20.39 -0.01
CA ALA A 24 13.44 -19.21 0.34
C ALA A 24 12.60 -18.71 -0.86
N ILE A 25 13.14 -18.75 -2.07
CA ILE A 25 12.40 -18.45 -3.31
C ILE A 25 11.29 -19.50 -3.53
N TRP A 26 11.58 -20.77 -3.29
CA TRP A 26 10.61 -21.84 -3.44
C TRP A 26 9.53 -21.83 -2.35
N ALA A 27 9.89 -21.52 -1.09
CA ALA A 27 8.95 -21.38 0.02
C ALA A 27 8.03 -20.17 -0.15
N THR A 28 8.55 -19.04 -0.63
CA THR A 28 7.73 -17.86 -0.98
C THR A 28 6.80 -18.17 -2.16
N MET A 29 7.28 -18.92 -3.16
CA MET A 29 6.47 -19.35 -4.31
C MET A 29 5.39 -20.40 -3.96
N LEU A 30 5.61 -21.26 -2.95
CA LEU A 30 4.60 -22.22 -2.48
C LEU A 30 3.51 -21.55 -1.62
N GLY A 31 3.86 -20.53 -0.83
CA GLY A 31 2.90 -19.72 -0.07
C GLY A 31 1.87 -18.99 -0.95
N VAL A 32 2.25 -18.66 -2.18
CA VAL A 32 1.36 -18.07 -3.21
C VAL A 32 0.19 -19.01 -3.56
N SER A 33 0.39 -20.33 -3.53
CA SER A 33 -0.62 -21.29 -4.02
C SER A 33 -1.77 -21.59 -3.04
N ARG A 34 -1.62 -21.31 -1.75
CA ARG A 34 -2.67 -21.60 -0.74
C ARG A 34 -3.47 -20.37 -0.29
N PHE A 35 -2.96 -19.16 -0.52
CA PHE A 35 -3.68 -17.91 -0.16
C PHE A 35 -4.30 -17.21 -1.38
N ALA A 36 -3.68 -17.29 -2.57
CA ALA A 36 -4.24 -16.69 -3.78
C ALA A 36 -5.52 -17.41 -4.29
N VAL A 37 -5.70 -18.68 -3.92
CA VAL A 37 -6.85 -19.49 -4.38
C VAL A 37 -8.13 -19.24 -3.57
N ARG A 38 -8.07 -18.54 -2.42
CA ARG A 38 -9.28 -18.15 -1.67
C ARG A 38 -9.75 -16.71 -1.91
N TYR A 39 -8.94 -15.85 -2.54
CA TYR A 39 -9.37 -14.49 -2.90
C TYR A 39 -9.92 -14.38 -4.33
N LYS A 40 -9.63 -15.39 -5.17
CA LYS A 40 -10.03 -15.43 -6.60
C LYS A 40 -11.45 -15.96 -6.86
N ASN A 41 -12.26 -16.22 -5.83
CA ASN A 41 -13.63 -16.74 -6.04
C ASN A 41 -14.76 -15.74 -5.74
N GLU A 42 -14.48 -14.57 -5.15
CA GLU A 42 -15.50 -13.52 -4.94
C GLU A 42 -15.31 -12.30 -5.86
N PHE A 43 -14.11 -12.12 -6.45
CA PHE A 43 -13.74 -10.90 -7.18
C PHE A 43 -13.93 -11.03 -8.72
N THR A 44 -14.91 -11.81 -9.17
CA THR A 44 -15.14 -12.01 -10.61
C THR A 44 -16.62 -12.17 -10.95
N SER A 45 -17.43 -11.14 -10.67
CA SER A 45 -18.71 -10.95 -11.37
C SER A 45 -19.16 -9.50 -11.58
N THR A 46 -18.33 -8.50 -11.25
CA THR A 46 -18.64 -7.08 -11.57
C THR A 46 -17.40 -6.36 -12.14
N LEU A 47 -16.67 -7.05 -13.01
CA LEU A 47 -15.56 -6.49 -13.77
C LEU A 47 -16.03 -6.16 -15.20
N SER A 48 -16.67 -5.01 -15.39
CA SER A 48 -16.75 -4.34 -16.69
C SER A 48 -17.04 -2.86 -16.48
N SER A 49 -16.23 -2.00 -17.11
CA SER A 49 -16.37 -0.53 -17.20
C SER A 49 -15.84 0.31 -16.03
N ASN A 50 -14.52 0.26 -15.74
CA ASN A 50 -13.67 1.43 -15.42
C ASN A 50 -12.26 1.02 -14.93
N PHE A 51 -11.59 0.15 -15.70
CA PHE A 51 -10.20 -0.26 -15.42
C PHE A 51 -9.14 0.77 -15.82
N GLU A 52 -9.53 2.03 -16.04
CA GLU A 52 -8.64 3.10 -16.51
C GLU A 52 -8.60 4.34 -15.62
N THR A 53 -8.91 4.19 -14.34
CA THR A 53 -8.59 5.21 -13.33
C THR A 53 -7.71 4.62 -12.27
N MET A 54 -6.50 4.25 -12.69
CA MET A 54 -5.23 4.41 -11.98
C MET A 54 -5.39 4.61 -10.47
N PHE A 55 -5.90 3.57 -9.81
CA PHE A 55 -6.04 3.60 -8.37
C PHE A 55 -4.63 3.44 -7.81
N VAL A 56 -4.21 4.48 -7.08
CA VAL A 56 -3.14 4.41 -6.08
C VAL A 56 -3.62 3.52 -4.90
N PHE A 57 -4.14 2.34 -5.21
CA PHE A 57 -3.82 1.16 -4.44
C PHE A 57 -2.51 0.67 -5.05
N VAL A 58 -1.40 1.26 -4.60
CA VAL A 58 -0.23 0.42 -4.43
C VAL A 58 -0.73 -0.65 -3.47
N ASP A 59 -1.12 -1.82 -4.01
CA ASP A 59 -1.59 -2.98 -3.26
C ASP A 59 -0.81 -2.99 -1.96
N ALA A 60 -1.48 -2.70 -0.83
CA ALA A 60 -0.82 -2.75 0.46
C ALA A 60 -0.12 -4.11 0.60
N ASP A 61 -0.70 -5.13 -0.03
CA ASP A 61 -0.19 -6.48 -0.23
C ASP A 61 1.09 -6.56 -1.07
N LYS A 62 1.22 -5.81 -2.17
CA LYS A 62 2.45 -5.78 -3.00
C LYS A 62 3.57 -4.98 -2.35
N TYR A 63 3.25 -3.90 -1.64
CA TYR A 63 4.26 -3.15 -0.86
C TYR A 63 4.70 -3.95 0.37
N PHE A 64 3.77 -4.63 1.03
CA PHE A 64 4.06 -5.58 2.11
C PHE A 64 4.94 -6.72 1.60
N TYR A 65 4.63 -7.29 0.44
CA TYR A 65 5.44 -8.34 -0.18
C TYR A 65 6.87 -7.87 -0.50
N MET A 66 7.02 -6.70 -1.12
CA MET A 66 8.34 -6.13 -1.45
C MET A 66 9.15 -5.79 -0.19
N TYR A 67 8.48 -5.37 0.88
CA TYR A 67 9.08 -5.11 2.19
C TYR A 67 9.53 -6.39 2.90
N VAL A 68 8.72 -7.44 2.92
CA VAL A 68 9.07 -8.76 3.49
C VAL A 68 10.27 -9.36 2.77
N VAL A 69 10.31 -9.28 1.44
CA VAL A 69 11.47 -9.72 0.64
C VAL A 69 12.72 -8.91 1.02
N SER A 70 12.59 -7.60 1.21
CA SER A 70 13.70 -6.72 1.58
C SER A 70 14.26 -6.99 2.99
N ILE A 71 13.41 -7.39 3.95
CA ILE A 71 13.84 -7.80 5.30
C ILE A 71 14.72 -9.05 5.26
N ILE A 72 14.42 -9.99 4.37
CA ILE A 72 15.16 -11.26 4.28
C ILE A 72 16.43 -11.06 3.46
N LEU A 73 16.34 -10.37 2.32
CA LEU A 73 17.45 -10.22 1.38
C LEU A 73 18.50 -9.20 1.86
N GLY A 74 18.06 -8.10 2.49
CA GLY A 74 18.90 -6.98 2.88
C GLY A 74 20.01 -7.33 3.87
N PRO A 75 19.71 -7.94 5.02
CA PRO A 75 20.72 -8.35 6.00
C PRO A 75 21.69 -9.39 5.46
N VAL A 76 21.21 -10.31 4.60
CA VAL A 76 22.04 -11.34 3.96
C VAL A 76 23.08 -10.70 3.02
N LEU A 77 22.68 -9.71 2.22
CA LEU A 77 23.59 -8.95 1.35
C LEU A 77 24.62 -8.13 2.13
N VAL A 78 24.19 -7.41 3.18
CA VAL A 78 25.10 -6.58 4.01
C VAL A 78 26.10 -7.43 4.76
N TYR A 79 25.65 -8.55 5.33
CA TYR A 79 26.55 -9.50 5.99
C TYR A 79 27.62 -10.03 5.02
N PHE A 80 27.24 -10.33 3.78
CA PHE A 80 28.17 -10.87 2.78
C PHE A 80 29.17 -9.82 2.25
N LEU A 81 28.76 -8.56 2.06
CA LEU A 81 29.67 -7.50 1.62
C LEU A 81 30.62 -7.01 2.72
N THR A 82 30.16 -6.94 3.96
CA THR A 82 30.91 -6.29 5.05
C THR A 82 31.58 -7.29 6.01
N LEU A 83 31.15 -8.56 6.02
CA LEU A 83 31.61 -9.63 6.93
C LEU A 83 31.58 -9.26 8.43
N ASN A 84 30.83 -8.22 8.78
CA ASN A 84 30.84 -7.60 10.08
C ASN A 84 29.41 -7.61 10.66
N VAL A 85 29.29 -8.25 11.82
CA VAL A 85 28.03 -8.49 12.52
C VAL A 85 27.35 -7.18 12.94
N VAL A 86 28.14 -6.14 13.24
CA VAL A 86 27.62 -4.85 13.71
C VAL A 86 26.79 -4.16 12.62
N TYR A 87 27.27 -4.11 11.38
CA TYR A 87 26.54 -3.50 10.26
C TYR A 87 25.27 -4.29 9.91
N THR A 88 25.29 -5.61 10.06
CA THR A 88 24.12 -6.47 9.82
C THR A 88 23.01 -6.19 10.84
N ILE A 89 23.37 -6.06 12.12
CA ILE A 89 22.42 -5.72 13.19
C ILE A 89 21.81 -4.33 12.95
N ILE A 90 22.62 -3.34 12.55
CA ILE A 90 22.14 -1.98 12.23
C ILE A 90 21.13 -2.02 11.06
N THR A 91 21.41 -2.77 10.00
CA THR A 91 20.50 -2.93 8.85
C THR A 91 19.17 -3.57 9.25
N ILE A 92 19.18 -4.62 10.08
CA ILE A 92 17.96 -5.27 10.59
C ILE A 92 17.12 -4.28 11.40
N ILE A 93 17.74 -3.52 12.30
CA ILE A 93 17.07 -2.50 13.11
C ILE A 93 16.44 -1.43 12.21
N LEU A 94 17.20 -0.88 11.25
CA LEU A 94 16.68 0.10 10.29
C LEU A 94 15.49 -0.42 9.48
N LEU A 95 15.57 -1.65 8.98
CA LEU A 95 14.49 -2.29 8.23
C LEU A 95 13.23 -2.47 9.08
N LEU A 96 13.36 -2.91 10.32
CA LEU A 96 12.23 -3.09 11.25
C LEU A 96 11.55 -1.78 11.67
N LEU A 97 12.29 -0.67 11.73
CA LEU A 97 11.72 0.65 12.04
C LEU A 97 11.11 1.37 10.81
N SER A 98 11.55 1.02 9.60
CA SER A 98 11.07 1.67 8.36
C SER A 98 9.55 1.60 8.09
N PRO A 99 8.78 0.53 8.39
CA PRO A 99 7.38 0.45 7.99
C PRO A 99 6.51 1.45 8.74
N LYS A 100 6.83 1.72 10.01
CA LYS A 100 6.13 2.72 10.82
C LYS A 100 6.31 4.13 10.26
N LEU A 101 7.52 4.44 9.77
CA LEU A 101 7.83 5.74 9.17
C LEU A 101 7.19 5.91 7.80
N ILE A 102 7.24 4.88 6.95
CA ILE A 102 6.64 4.88 5.61
C ILE A 102 5.13 5.04 5.72
N HIS A 103 4.47 4.28 6.59
CA HIS A 103 3.02 4.38 6.78
C HIS A 103 2.62 5.78 7.24
N LYS A 104 3.30 6.33 8.25
CA LYS A 104 3.05 7.70 8.74
C LYS A 104 3.27 8.76 7.65
N TYR A 105 4.30 8.58 6.82
CA TYR A 105 4.59 9.49 5.71
C TYR A 105 3.49 9.44 4.63
N LEU A 106 3.06 8.24 4.23
CA LEU A 106 2.01 8.06 3.23
C LEU A 106 0.66 8.60 3.72
N HIS A 107 0.31 8.34 4.98
CA HIS A 107 -0.92 8.85 5.58
C HIS A 107 -0.93 10.38 5.61
N LYS A 108 0.17 10.99 6.06
CA LYS A 108 0.33 12.45 6.08
C LYS A 108 0.30 13.06 4.68
N ARG A 109 0.87 12.37 3.68
CA ARG A 109 0.83 12.80 2.27
C ARG A 109 -0.60 12.77 1.74
N ARG A 110 -1.38 11.72 2.02
CA ARG A 110 -2.79 11.61 1.63
C ARG A 110 -3.65 12.70 2.28
N GLN A 111 -3.50 12.94 3.59
CA GLN A 111 -4.17 14.03 4.30
C GLN A 111 -3.84 15.40 3.70
N LYS A 112 -2.56 15.65 3.41
CA LYS A 112 -2.15 16.90 2.76
C LYS A 112 -2.82 17.08 1.40
N GLN A 113 -2.92 16.01 0.61
CA GLN A 113 -3.62 16.06 -0.68
C GLN A 113 -5.11 16.37 -0.52
N LEU A 114 -5.79 15.75 0.45
CA LEU A 114 -7.19 16.07 0.78
C LEU A 114 -7.37 17.55 1.11
N VAL A 115 -6.58 18.07 2.05
CA VAL A 115 -6.66 19.48 2.47
C VAL A 115 -6.37 20.44 1.31
N THR A 116 -5.45 20.07 0.42
CA THR A 116 -5.11 20.92 -0.74
C THR A 116 -6.24 20.94 -1.79
N GLN A 117 -6.99 19.84 -1.92
CA GLN A 117 -8.07 19.71 -2.91
C GLN A 117 -9.42 20.26 -2.41
N LEU A 118 -9.61 20.36 -1.08
CA LEU A 118 -10.87 20.81 -0.46
C LEU A 118 -11.41 22.14 -1.02
N PRO A 119 -10.60 23.22 -1.16
CA PRO A 119 -11.12 24.50 -1.64
C PRO A 119 -11.75 24.40 -3.02
N ASP A 120 -11.07 23.77 -3.97
CA ASP A 120 -11.53 23.63 -5.35
C ASP A 120 -12.80 22.77 -5.43
N THR A 121 -12.83 21.67 -4.67
CA THR A 121 -13.99 20.80 -4.53
C THR A 121 -15.22 21.55 -3.99
N LEU A 122 -15.05 22.37 -2.94
CA LEU A 122 -16.15 23.16 -2.38
C LEU A 122 -16.66 24.20 -3.38
N VAL A 123 -15.79 24.81 -4.19
CA VAL A 123 -16.18 25.74 -5.25
C VAL A 123 -17.02 25.04 -6.32
N GLN A 124 -16.64 23.83 -6.73
CA GLN A 124 -17.39 23.03 -7.72
C GLN A 124 -18.78 22.64 -7.20
N ILE A 125 -18.87 22.18 -5.95
CA ILE A 125 -20.15 21.86 -5.30
C ILE A 125 -21.02 23.12 -5.17
N ALA A 126 -20.45 24.23 -4.68
CA ALA A 126 -21.17 25.49 -4.53
C ALA A 126 -21.62 26.08 -5.88
N GLY A 127 -20.86 25.87 -6.95
CA GLY A 127 -21.24 26.21 -8.32
C GLY A 127 -22.50 25.44 -8.76
N SER A 128 -22.53 24.14 -8.51
CA SER A 128 -23.69 23.28 -8.81
C SER A 128 -24.92 23.70 -8.01
N MET A 129 -24.76 24.01 -6.73
CA MET A 129 -25.85 24.48 -5.88
C MET A 129 -26.40 25.84 -6.32
N ARG A 130 -25.52 26.78 -6.74
CA ARG A 130 -25.96 28.07 -7.30
C ARG A 130 -26.74 27.92 -8.60
N ALA A 131 -26.49 26.86 -9.37
CA ALA A 131 -27.29 26.51 -10.55
C ALA A 131 -28.63 25.84 -10.20
N GLY A 132 -28.95 25.65 -8.92
CA GLY A 132 -30.22 25.09 -8.44
C GLY A 132 -30.17 23.59 -8.12
N ALA A 133 -29.01 22.94 -8.19
CA ALA A 133 -28.89 21.53 -7.80
C ALA A 133 -28.94 21.36 -6.27
N SER A 134 -29.41 20.20 -5.80
CA SER A 134 -29.25 19.83 -4.39
C SER A 134 -27.78 19.57 -4.07
N LEU A 135 -27.39 19.68 -2.80
CA LEU A 135 -26.03 19.39 -2.35
C LEU A 135 -25.60 17.96 -2.70
N ALA A 136 -26.50 16.97 -2.59
CA ALA A 136 -26.23 15.60 -2.99
C ALA A 136 -25.88 15.48 -4.48
N ILE A 137 -26.62 16.16 -5.36
CA ILE A 137 -26.35 16.17 -6.80
C ILE A 137 -25.03 16.90 -7.10
N GLY A 138 -24.74 17.99 -6.40
CA GLY A 138 -23.46 18.71 -6.54
C GLY A 138 -22.25 17.86 -6.15
N ILE A 139 -22.39 17.05 -5.09
CA ILE A 139 -21.34 16.10 -4.68
C ILE A 139 -21.21 14.97 -5.70
N GLU A 140 -22.32 14.42 -6.21
CA GLU A 140 -22.29 13.40 -7.27
C GLU A 140 -21.57 13.88 -8.53
N ALA A 141 -21.85 15.10 -8.99
CA ALA A 141 -21.17 15.71 -10.12
C ALA A 141 -19.67 15.89 -9.85
N MET A 142 -19.30 16.42 -8.67
CA MET A 142 -17.90 16.59 -8.29
C MET A 142 -17.14 15.26 -8.25
N VAL A 143 -17.73 14.21 -7.67
CA VAL A 143 -17.12 12.87 -7.60
C VAL A 143 -16.96 12.24 -8.99
N ALA A 144 -17.86 12.54 -9.93
CA ALA A 144 -17.75 12.06 -11.31
C ALA A 144 -16.59 12.72 -12.08
N GLU A 145 -16.31 13.99 -11.80
CA GLU A 145 -15.29 14.77 -12.52
C GLU A 145 -13.92 14.77 -11.83
N THR A 146 -13.88 14.56 -10.51
CA THR A 146 -12.65 14.64 -9.71
C THR A 146 -12.05 13.25 -9.49
N LYS A 147 -10.70 13.17 -9.51
CA LYS A 147 -9.95 11.96 -9.15
C LYS A 147 -9.10 12.20 -7.91
N GLY A 148 -8.76 11.13 -7.20
CA GLY A 148 -7.86 11.16 -6.06
C GLY A 148 -8.57 10.99 -4.71
N PRO A 149 -7.89 11.32 -3.60
CA PRO A 149 -8.39 10.98 -2.27
C PRO A 149 -9.69 11.72 -1.93
N ILE A 150 -9.89 12.95 -2.41
CA ILE A 150 -11.11 13.71 -2.10
C ILE A 150 -12.36 13.10 -2.71
N ALA A 151 -12.28 12.65 -3.97
CA ALA A 151 -13.38 11.96 -4.63
C ALA A 151 -13.73 10.65 -3.90
N GLN A 152 -12.73 9.96 -3.36
CA GLN A 152 -12.95 8.76 -2.55
C GLN A 152 -13.72 9.06 -1.25
N GLU A 153 -13.30 10.07 -0.47
CA GLU A 153 -13.99 10.40 0.79
C GLU A 153 -15.42 10.90 0.56
N PHE A 154 -15.65 11.74 -0.45
CA PHE A 154 -17.00 12.20 -0.79
C PHE A 154 -17.86 11.11 -1.42
N SER A 155 -17.28 10.11 -2.10
CA SER A 155 -18.03 8.93 -2.55
C SER A 155 -18.52 8.06 -1.39
N LEU A 156 -17.78 8.04 -0.27
CA LEU A 156 -18.22 7.37 0.97
C LEU A 156 -19.37 8.13 1.61
N VAL A 157 -19.30 9.47 1.67
CA VAL A 157 -20.41 10.31 2.14
C VAL A 157 -21.69 10.03 1.34
N LEU A 158 -21.61 9.99 0.01
CA LEU A 158 -22.76 9.64 -0.84
C LEU A 158 -23.29 8.23 -0.55
N ARG A 159 -22.40 7.27 -0.30
CA ARG A 159 -22.79 5.90 0.04
C ARG A 159 -23.52 5.83 1.38
N GLU A 160 -23.02 6.53 2.40
CA GLU A 160 -23.65 6.64 3.72
C GLU A 160 -25.05 7.27 3.59
N MET A 161 -25.17 8.36 2.84
CA MET A 161 -26.47 8.99 2.58
C MET A 161 -27.45 8.06 1.85
N ARG A 162 -26.96 7.26 0.88
CA ARG A 162 -27.80 6.29 0.13
C ARG A 162 -28.36 5.16 0.98
N ILE A 163 -27.68 4.80 2.07
CA ILE A 163 -28.16 3.79 3.03
C ILE A 163 -28.97 4.41 4.19
N GLY A 164 -29.29 5.71 4.09
CA GLY A 164 -30.17 6.40 5.03
C GLY A 164 -29.47 7.13 6.18
N VAL A 165 -28.14 7.24 6.16
CA VAL A 165 -27.41 8.10 7.12
C VAL A 165 -27.77 9.56 6.84
N SER A 166 -28.01 10.34 7.89
CA SER A 166 -28.30 11.76 7.72
C SER A 166 -27.10 12.48 7.10
N MET A 167 -27.36 13.60 6.43
CA MET A 167 -26.28 14.37 5.81
C MET A 167 -25.27 14.87 6.85
N ASP A 168 -25.75 15.35 7.99
CA ASP A 168 -24.91 15.85 9.08
C ASP A 168 -24.02 14.72 9.62
N ASP A 169 -24.60 13.54 9.91
CA ASP A 169 -23.84 12.38 10.39
C ASP A 169 -22.78 11.92 9.36
N ALA A 170 -23.11 11.96 8.06
CA ALA A 170 -22.19 11.54 7.02
C ALA A 170 -20.98 12.48 6.90
N PHE A 171 -21.18 13.79 7.10
CA PHE A 171 -20.10 14.76 7.17
C PHE A 171 -19.28 14.65 8.45
N ASP A 172 -19.91 14.39 9.59
CA ASP A 172 -19.21 14.12 10.84
C ASP A 172 -18.34 12.85 10.74
N ASN A 173 -18.84 11.80 10.12
CA ASN A 173 -18.06 10.59 9.84
C ASN A 173 -16.87 10.88 8.94
N LEU A 174 -17.02 11.74 7.92
CA LEU A 174 -15.89 12.19 7.10
C LEU A 174 -14.87 12.97 7.94
N ALA A 175 -15.31 13.88 8.79
CA ALA A 175 -14.43 14.68 9.65
C ALA A 175 -13.65 13.82 10.66
N GLN A 176 -14.23 12.72 11.14
CA GLN A 176 -13.55 11.78 12.04
C GLN A 176 -12.51 10.90 11.32
N ARG A 177 -12.67 10.64 10.02
CA ARG A 177 -11.76 9.80 9.23
C ARG A 177 -10.50 10.53 8.75
N VAL A 178 -10.59 11.84 8.51
CA VAL A 178 -9.56 12.63 7.81
C VAL A 178 -8.61 13.33 8.75
#